data_AF-A0A8H3GJC7-F1
#
_entry.id   AF-A0A8H3GJC7-F1
#
_cell.length_a   1.000
_cell.length_b   1.000
_cell.length_c   1.000
_cell.angle_alpha   90.00
_cell.angle_beta   90.00
_cell.angle_gamma   90.00
#
_symmetry.space_group_name_H-M   'P 1'
#
loop_
_entity.id
_entity.type
_entity.pdbx_description
1 polymer ?
#
loop_
_entity_poly.entity_id
_entity_poly.type
_entity_poly.pdbx_seq_one_letter_code
_entity_poly.pdbx_strand_id
1 'polypeptide(L)'
;RAAEQWQDVYKAADQHNVSVVGGAARSVGAAGGWIQGGGHSPLGALFGMGVDNALQFTVVQPNGQIVKANKCQNQDLFWALRGGGGGTWGVTLDVTYKTHPSVNCNVIGMVVNTTNAGTLTQLSEVFLRALPNITDRGLRGYGSWQPPNSLMVFWIHPNSSSLQSTNSTLRPIYDWANANNGTQVQLVTSTHPTFYDMFNTYIQDSSIGTPIWFGSRLVSRSAFAANSTQLAKYIWGDGIRLGASFNIIGGGAISKIDPESTGLNPQWRKDALVSWMFGGGWAPSASAADIELVKGNSAQLVQRFGKVAGLDDAAYFNEADPLEPQWKKAFFGSHYDRLLKIKQQIDPKGLFTCNRCVGSDQ
;
A
#
# COMPACT_ATOMS: atom_id res chain seq x y z
N ARG A 1 6.48 -21.18 2.94
CA ARG A 1 7.78 -21.04 3.66
C ARG A 1 8.29 -19.60 3.52
N ALA A 2 9.32 -19.19 4.27
CA ALA A 2 9.83 -17.80 4.28
C ALA A 2 10.17 -17.23 2.90
N ALA A 3 10.72 -18.08 2.02
CA ALA A 3 11.18 -17.68 0.68
C ALA A 3 10.11 -17.77 -0.42
N GLU A 4 8.87 -18.14 -0.10
CA GLU A 4 7.81 -18.18 -1.11
C GLU A 4 7.43 -16.76 -1.54
N GLN A 5 7.23 -16.57 -2.84
CA GLN A 5 6.76 -15.33 -3.42
C GLN A 5 5.24 -15.37 -3.62
N TRP A 6 4.61 -14.20 -3.76
CA TRP A 6 3.14 -14.14 -3.93
C TRP A 6 2.66 -14.90 -5.16
N GLN A 7 3.44 -14.96 -6.24
CA GLN A 7 3.10 -15.77 -7.41
C GLN A 7 2.88 -17.24 -7.06
N ASP A 8 3.79 -17.85 -6.30
CA ASP A 8 3.72 -19.27 -5.95
C ASP A 8 2.57 -19.54 -4.97
N VAL A 9 2.38 -18.65 -4.00
CA VAL A 9 1.30 -18.74 -3.01
C VAL A 9 -0.07 -18.65 -3.69
N TYR A 10 -0.26 -17.72 -4.62
CA TYR A 10 -1.54 -17.59 -5.33
C TYR A 10 -1.82 -18.78 -6.24
N LYS A 11 -0.81 -19.28 -6.95
CA LYS A 11 -0.96 -20.48 -7.78
C LYS A 11 -1.39 -21.69 -6.93
N ALA A 12 -0.76 -21.89 -5.78
CA ALA A 12 -1.13 -22.98 -4.87
C ALA A 12 -2.54 -22.79 -4.30
N ALA A 13 -2.92 -21.57 -3.92
CA ALA A 13 -4.27 -21.28 -3.42
C ALA A 13 -5.35 -21.56 -4.49
N ASP A 14 -5.12 -21.16 -5.73
CA ASP A 14 -6.05 -21.34 -6.84
C ASP A 14 -6.28 -22.82 -7.18
N GLN A 15 -5.23 -23.66 -7.10
CA GLN A 15 -5.33 -25.13 -7.23
C GLN A 15 -6.24 -25.78 -6.19
N HIS A 16 -6.46 -25.10 -5.07
CA HIS A 16 -7.36 -25.53 -4.00
C HIS A 16 -8.69 -24.74 -3.98
N ASN A 17 -8.99 -23.98 -5.04
CA ASN A 17 -10.21 -23.18 -5.18
C ASN A 17 -10.42 -22.18 -4.02
N VAL A 18 -9.32 -21.61 -3.52
CA VAL A 18 -9.32 -20.59 -2.47
C VAL A 18 -8.53 -19.37 -2.89
N SER A 19 -8.83 -18.23 -2.26
CA SER A 19 -8.06 -16.99 -2.39
C SER A 19 -7.32 -16.70 -1.09
N VAL A 20 -6.17 -16.02 -1.19
CA VAL A 20 -5.36 -15.56 -0.05
C VAL A 20 -5.13 -14.07 -0.19
N VAL A 21 -5.16 -13.34 0.93
CA VAL A 21 -4.80 -11.92 0.94
C VAL A 21 -3.28 -11.79 0.81
N GLY A 22 -2.83 -11.25 -0.32
CA GLY A 22 -1.41 -11.04 -0.61
C GLY A 22 -1.12 -9.74 -1.34
N GLY A 23 0.16 -9.53 -1.68
CA GLY A 23 0.63 -8.37 -2.42
C GLY A 23 0.22 -8.35 -3.90
N ALA A 24 0.30 -7.18 -4.52
CA ALA A 24 0.05 -6.96 -5.95
C ALA A 24 1.35 -6.85 -6.77
N ALA A 25 2.36 -7.63 -6.38
CA ALA A 25 3.61 -7.80 -7.11
C ALA A 25 4.06 -9.26 -6.98
N ARG A 26 4.43 -9.88 -8.11
CA ARG A 26 4.69 -11.34 -8.23
C ARG A 26 5.81 -11.82 -7.34
N SER A 27 6.94 -11.15 -7.42
CA SER A 27 8.21 -11.52 -6.77
C SER A 27 8.31 -11.12 -5.30
N VAL A 28 7.34 -10.38 -4.75
CA VAL A 28 7.36 -9.98 -3.34
C VAL A 28 7.21 -11.22 -2.45
N GLY A 29 8.14 -11.36 -1.49
CA GLY A 29 8.14 -12.48 -0.53
C GLY A 29 6.94 -12.43 0.41
N ALA A 30 6.18 -13.53 0.46
CA ALA A 30 4.94 -13.61 1.22
C ALA A 30 5.17 -13.51 2.73
N ALA A 31 6.21 -14.18 3.23
CA ALA A 31 6.49 -14.37 4.65
C ALA A 31 7.58 -13.42 5.23
N GLY A 32 7.94 -12.39 4.47
CA GLY A 32 8.97 -11.42 4.85
C GLY A 32 8.41 -10.06 5.30
N GLY A 33 9.10 -8.98 4.88
CA GLY A 33 8.72 -7.60 5.18
C GLY A 33 7.30 -7.24 4.75
N TRP A 34 6.77 -7.84 3.67
CA TRP A 34 5.41 -7.58 3.20
C TRP A 34 4.38 -7.75 4.32
N ILE A 35 4.31 -8.94 4.95
CA ILE A 35 3.34 -9.20 6.02
C ILE A 35 3.76 -8.50 7.31
N GLN A 36 5.06 -8.45 7.61
CA GLN A 36 5.55 -7.93 8.88
C GLN A 36 5.40 -6.41 9.00
N GLY A 37 5.35 -5.67 7.88
CA GLY A 37 5.07 -4.24 7.84
C GLY A 37 3.58 -3.89 7.63
N GLY A 38 2.70 -4.87 7.41
CA GLY A 38 1.25 -4.66 7.20
C GLY A 38 0.66 -5.50 6.08
N GLY A 39 1.20 -5.34 4.88
CA GLY A 39 0.82 -6.09 3.67
C GLY A 39 -0.54 -5.68 3.12
N HIS A 40 -0.59 -4.63 2.32
CA HIS A 40 -1.85 -4.27 1.66
C HIS A 40 -2.18 -5.21 0.51
N SER A 41 -3.46 -5.29 0.13
CA SER A 41 -3.96 -6.17 -0.94
C SER A 41 -5.19 -5.58 -1.62
N PRO A 42 -5.44 -5.86 -2.92
CA PRO A 42 -6.74 -5.58 -3.53
C PRO A 42 -7.90 -6.27 -2.81
N LEU A 43 -7.64 -7.42 -2.19
CA LEU A 43 -8.63 -8.16 -1.38
C LEU A 43 -8.82 -7.59 0.03
N GLY A 44 -8.05 -6.58 0.41
CA GLY A 44 -8.01 -6.07 1.78
C GLY A 44 -9.35 -5.54 2.27
N ALA A 45 -10.13 -4.94 1.37
CA ALA A 45 -11.47 -4.45 1.66
C ALA A 45 -12.46 -5.53 2.11
N LEU A 46 -12.24 -6.77 1.67
CA LEU A 46 -13.08 -7.92 2.01
C LEU A 46 -12.59 -8.61 3.28
N PHE A 47 -11.27 -8.78 3.42
CA PHE A 47 -10.69 -9.72 4.38
C PHE A 47 -9.62 -9.13 5.31
N GLY A 48 -9.43 -7.81 5.31
CA GLY A 48 -8.36 -7.15 6.07
C GLY A 48 -7.00 -7.22 5.37
N MET A 49 -5.98 -6.62 5.97
CA MET A 49 -4.61 -6.61 5.45
C MET A 49 -3.92 -7.97 5.65
N GLY A 50 -2.72 -8.14 5.10
CA GLY A 50 -1.89 -9.33 5.27
C GLY A 50 -1.71 -9.70 6.75
N VAL A 51 -1.44 -8.70 7.59
CA VAL A 51 -1.37 -8.89 9.05
C VAL A 51 -2.64 -9.50 9.63
N ASP A 52 -3.83 -9.20 9.11
CA ASP A 52 -5.11 -9.71 9.62
C ASP A 52 -5.36 -11.18 9.26
N ASN A 53 -4.59 -11.67 8.30
CA ASN A 53 -4.69 -13.00 7.73
C ASN A 53 -3.59 -13.94 8.23
N ALA A 54 -2.61 -13.44 9.00
CA ALA A 54 -1.63 -14.28 9.67
C ALA A 54 -2.27 -15.06 10.83
N LEU A 55 -2.02 -16.38 10.89
CA LEU A 55 -2.44 -17.27 11.97
C LEU A 55 -1.28 -17.66 12.89
N GLN A 56 -0.09 -17.84 12.32
CA GLN A 56 1.12 -18.21 13.05
C GLN A 56 2.36 -17.80 12.27
N PHE A 57 3.43 -17.48 13.00
CA PHE A 57 4.79 -17.37 12.50
C PHE A 57 5.67 -18.39 13.22
N THR A 58 6.61 -19.01 12.50
CA THR A 58 7.73 -19.73 13.09
C THR A 58 8.99 -18.90 12.90
N VAL A 59 9.70 -18.60 13.98
CA VAL A 59 10.78 -17.60 13.99
C VAL A 59 11.98 -18.12 14.75
N VAL A 60 13.19 -17.91 14.22
CA VAL A 60 14.45 -18.04 14.95
C VAL A 60 14.72 -16.73 15.69
N GLN A 61 14.75 -16.77 17.02
CA GLN A 61 15.07 -15.63 17.88
C GLN A 61 16.59 -15.35 17.94
N PRO A 62 17.03 -14.19 18.49
CA PRO A 62 18.45 -13.85 18.57
C PRO A 62 19.31 -14.86 19.34
N ASN A 63 18.70 -15.57 20.28
CA ASN A 63 19.34 -16.64 21.06
C ASN A 63 19.44 -17.98 20.31
N GLY A 64 19.02 -18.04 19.04
CA GLY A 64 19.01 -19.25 18.20
C GLY A 64 17.81 -20.17 18.41
N GLN A 65 16.89 -19.87 19.33
CA GLN A 65 15.72 -20.71 19.57
C GLN A 65 14.66 -20.53 18.48
N ILE A 66 14.08 -21.65 18.04
CA ILE A 66 12.93 -21.65 17.12
C ILE A 66 11.66 -21.61 17.95
N VAL A 67 10.84 -20.59 17.74
CA VAL A 67 9.58 -20.39 18.45
C VAL A 67 8.41 -20.28 17.48
N LYS A 68 7.22 -20.65 17.96
CA LYS A 68 5.94 -20.36 17.30
C LYS A 68 5.29 -19.16 17.95
N ALA A 69 4.92 -18.17 17.16
CA ALA A 69 4.18 -17.00 17.59
C ALA A 69 2.78 -17.04 16.96
N ASN A 70 1.75 -17.15 17.79
CA ASN A 70 0.34 -17.21 17.40
C ASN A 70 -0.55 -16.64 18.52
N LYS A 71 -1.87 -16.79 18.41
CA LYS A 71 -2.82 -16.31 19.43
C LYS A 71 -2.72 -17.01 20.79
N CYS A 72 -2.02 -18.14 20.87
CA CYS A 72 -1.92 -18.96 22.07
C CYS A 72 -0.50 -19.00 22.66
N GLN A 73 0.53 -18.71 21.86
CA GLN A 73 1.95 -18.84 22.23
C GLN A 73 2.73 -17.62 21.72
N ASN A 74 3.64 -17.08 22.56
CA ASN A 74 4.46 -15.91 22.23
C ASN A 74 3.61 -14.74 21.66
N GLN A 75 2.52 -14.42 22.35
CA GLN A 75 1.47 -13.52 21.86
C GLN A 75 1.98 -12.10 21.58
N ASP A 76 2.91 -11.61 22.41
CA ASP A 76 3.54 -10.29 22.18
C ASP A 76 4.39 -10.27 20.91
N LEU A 77 5.18 -11.33 20.67
CA LEU A 77 5.91 -11.50 19.42
C LEU A 77 4.95 -11.64 18.23
N PHE A 78 3.85 -12.37 18.38
CA PHE A 78 2.84 -12.52 17.32
C PHE A 78 2.19 -11.18 16.98
N TRP A 79 1.91 -10.36 17.99
CA TRP A 79 1.40 -8.99 17.81
C TRP A 79 2.43 -8.12 17.08
N ALA A 80 3.70 -8.16 17.48
CA ALA A 80 4.78 -7.37 16.88
C ALA A 80 5.09 -7.78 15.42
N LEU A 81 5.13 -9.07 15.12
CA LEU A 81 5.30 -9.61 13.76
C LEU A 81 4.16 -9.23 12.81
N ARG A 82 3.02 -8.78 13.34
CA ARG A 82 1.85 -8.36 12.57
C ARG A 82 1.82 -6.84 12.45
N GLY A 83 2.79 -6.24 11.77
CA GLY A 83 2.78 -4.81 11.43
C GLY A 83 3.88 -3.98 12.09
N GLY A 84 4.66 -4.55 13.00
CA GLY A 84 5.81 -3.89 13.64
C GLY A 84 7.07 -3.78 12.77
N GLY A 85 6.99 -4.12 11.49
CA GLY A 85 8.12 -4.06 10.54
C GLY A 85 8.96 -5.34 10.54
N GLY A 86 9.40 -5.76 9.35
CA GLY A 86 10.29 -6.91 9.20
C GLY A 86 11.74 -6.57 9.58
N GLY A 87 12.54 -7.61 9.87
CA GLY A 87 13.98 -7.45 10.15
C GLY A 87 14.33 -7.08 11.59
N THR A 88 13.34 -7.01 12.49
CA THR A 88 13.51 -6.62 13.90
C THR A 88 13.44 -7.78 14.89
N TRP A 89 12.58 -8.77 14.64
CA TRP A 89 12.10 -9.67 15.68
C TRP A 89 12.81 -11.04 15.72
N GLY A 90 13.53 -11.36 14.66
CA GLY A 90 14.07 -12.69 14.39
C GLY A 90 14.01 -13.05 12.91
N VAL A 91 14.49 -14.24 12.58
CA VAL A 91 14.43 -14.79 11.22
C VAL A 91 13.17 -15.63 11.08
N THR A 92 12.20 -15.15 10.29
CA THR A 92 10.97 -15.90 10.00
C THR A 92 11.27 -17.08 9.08
N LEU A 93 10.81 -18.28 9.43
CA LEU A 93 10.97 -19.53 8.67
C LEU A 93 9.70 -19.91 7.90
N ASP A 94 8.53 -19.70 8.51
CA ASP A 94 7.23 -19.91 7.89
C ASP A 94 6.14 -19.02 8.51
N VAL A 95 5.09 -18.83 7.71
CA VAL A 95 3.87 -18.13 8.10
C VAL A 95 2.70 -18.97 7.65
N THR A 96 1.71 -19.12 8.54
CA THR A 96 0.42 -19.76 8.22
C THR A 96 -0.62 -18.67 7.96
N TYR A 97 -1.31 -18.73 6.82
CA TYR A 97 -2.32 -17.75 6.42
C TYR A 97 -3.72 -18.33 6.50
N LYS A 98 -4.71 -17.45 6.72
CA LYS A 98 -6.10 -17.72 6.38
C LYS A 98 -6.25 -17.85 4.86
N THR A 99 -7.10 -18.78 4.44
CA THR A 99 -7.63 -18.87 3.09
C THR A 99 -9.09 -18.45 3.09
N HIS A 100 -9.57 -17.94 1.97
CA HIS A 100 -10.95 -17.50 1.76
C HIS A 100 -11.55 -18.23 0.56
N PRO A 101 -12.89 -18.29 0.43
CA PRO A 101 -13.52 -18.74 -0.80
C PRO A 101 -12.95 -18.02 -2.02
N SER A 102 -12.89 -18.69 -3.17
CA SER A 102 -12.39 -18.11 -4.41
C SER A 102 -13.13 -16.82 -4.76
N VAL A 103 -12.39 -15.77 -5.13
CA VAL A 103 -12.93 -14.44 -5.44
C VAL A 103 -12.75 -14.13 -6.91
N ASN A 104 -13.85 -13.92 -7.63
CA ASN A 104 -13.80 -13.38 -8.99
C ASN A 104 -13.43 -11.88 -8.98
N CYS A 105 -12.91 -11.38 -10.10
CA CYS A 105 -12.51 -9.98 -10.22
C CYS A 105 -12.97 -9.37 -11.54
N ASN A 106 -13.56 -8.19 -11.47
CA ASN A 106 -13.71 -7.32 -12.64
C ASN A 106 -12.58 -6.30 -12.64
N VAL A 107 -12.01 -6.05 -13.82
CA VAL A 107 -10.90 -5.11 -14.00
C VAL A 107 -11.30 -4.01 -14.97
N ILE A 108 -10.88 -2.78 -14.65
CA ILE A 108 -10.94 -1.64 -15.56
C ILE A 108 -9.57 -0.96 -15.55
N GLY A 109 -8.79 -1.14 -16.62
CA GLY A 109 -7.68 -0.26 -16.93
C GLY A 109 -8.22 1.04 -17.51
N MET A 110 -7.93 2.18 -16.88
CA MET A 110 -8.43 3.49 -17.29
C MET A 110 -7.29 4.47 -17.47
N VAL A 111 -7.26 5.13 -18.63
CA VAL A 111 -6.41 6.30 -18.89
C VAL A 111 -7.31 7.47 -19.25
N VAL A 112 -7.14 8.59 -18.56
CA VAL A 112 -7.80 9.85 -18.91
C VAL A 112 -6.73 10.86 -19.31
N ASN A 113 -6.68 11.19 -20.60
CA ASN A 113 -5.79 12.21 -21.15
C ASN A 113 -6.47 13.57 -21.08
N THR A 114 -5.72 14.61 -20.74
CA THR A 114 -6.18 16.01 -20.77
C THR A 114 -5.29 16.87 -21.65
N THR A 115 -5.79 18.03 -22.09
CA THR A 115 -5.05 18.94 -22.98
C THR A 115 -3.87 19.63 -22.30
N ASN A 116 -3.98 19.89 -20.98
CA ASN A 116 -2.97 20.60 -20.20
C ASN A 116 -3.03 20.22 -18.71
N ALA A 117 -2.05 20.70 -17.95
CA ALA A 117 -1.86 20.41 -16.53
C ALA A 117 -2.95 21.02 -15.64
N GLY A 118 -3.53 22.16 -16.04
CA GLY A 118 -4.65 22.78 -15.34
C GLY A 118 -5.90 21.90 -15.41
N THR A 119 -6.22 21.41 -16.61
CA THR A 119 -7.34 20.46 -16.82
C THR A 119 -7.09 19.14 -16.09
N LEU A 120 -5.83 18.64 -16.02
CA LEU A 120 -5.52 17.46 -15.21
C LEU A 120 -5.73 17.70 -13.71
N THR A 121 -5.38 18.89 -13.22
CA THR A 121 -5.61 19.28 -11.82
C THR A 121 -7.11 19.28 -11.49
N GLN A 122 -7.94 19.85 -12.39
CA GLN A 122 -9.41 19.85 -12.23
C GLN A 122 -10.00 18.43 -12.25
N LEU A 123 -9.57 17.60 -13.20
CA LEU A 123 -9.95 16.18 -13.24
C LEU A 123 -9.58 15.46 -11.95
N SER A 124 -8.37 15.73 -11.45
CA SER A 124 -7.86 15.09 -10.24
C SER A 124 -8.68 15.48 -9.03
N GLU A 125 -9.11 16.74 -8.90
CA GLU A 125 -10.04 17.13 -7.84
C GLU A 125 -11.34 16.31 -7.87
N VAL A 126 -11.95 16.14 -9.05
CA VAL A 126 -13.18 15.35 -9.22
C VAL A 126 -12.95 13.88 -8.87
N PHE A 127 -11.86 13.30 -9.37
CA PHE A 127 -11.45 11.93 -9.08
C PHE A 127 -11.26 11.72 -7.57
N LEU A 128 -10.49 12.58 -6.92
CA LEU A 128 -10.19 12.49 -5.49
C LEU A 128 -11.46 12.64 -4.65
N ARG A 129 -12.33 13.59 -4.99
CA ARG A 129 -13.61 13.80 -4.29
C ARG A 129 -14.55 12.60 -4.42
N ALA A 130 -14.54 11.92 -5.57
CA ALA A 130 -15.36 10.73 -5.81
C ALA A 130 -14.81 9.46 -5.14
N LEU A 131 -13.51 9.43 -4.81
CA LEU A 131 -12.80 8.23 -4.37
C LEU A 131 -13.41 7.52 -3.15
N PRO A 132 -13.90 8.21 -2.10
CA PRO A 132 -14.61 7.57 -1.00
C PRO A 132 -15.83 6.75 -1.46
N ASN A 133 -16.66 7.29 -2.36
CA ASN A 133 -17.85 6.59 -2.86
C ASN A 133 -17.48 5.44 -3.80
N ILE A 134 -16.45 5.65 -4.64
CA ILE A 134 -15.92 4.60 -5.53
C ILE A 134 -15.47 3.37 -4.71
N THR A 135 -14.73 3.61 -3.64
CA THR A 135 -14.19 2.54 -2.79
C THR A 135 -15.24 1.88 -1.90
N ASP A 136 -16.29 2.58 -1.47
CA ASP A 136 -17.43 1.97 -0.76
C ASP A 136 -18.17 0.95 -1.62
N ARG A 137 -18.15 1.14 -2.93
CA ARG A 137 -18.73 0.22 -3.91
C ARG A 137 -17.78 -0.91 -4.31
N GLY A 138 -16.69 -1.11 -3.57
CA GLY A 138 -15.82 -2.28 -3.70
C GLY A 138 -14.59 -2.09 -4.61
N LEU A 139 -14.51 -1.00 -5.36
CA LEU A 139 -13.35 -0.74 -6.22
C LEU A 139 -12.09 -0.43 -5.41
N ARG A 140 -11.00 -1.09 -5.77
CA ARG A 140 -9.64 -0.89 -5.27
C ARG A 140 -8.73 -0.73 -6.48
N GLY A 141 -7.46 -0.41 -6.25
CA GLY A 141 -6.54 -0.31 -7.37
C GLY A 141 -5.30 0.49 -7.10
N TYR A 142 -4.60 0.73 -8.19
CA TYR A 142 -3.29 1.39 -8.24
C TYR A 142 -3.33 2.43 -9.34
N GLY A 143 -2.75 3.58 -9.11
CA GLY A 143 -2.77 4.63 -10.12
C GLY A 143 -1.63 5.63 -9.96
N SER A 144 -1.50 6.47 -10.98
CA SER A 144 -0.48 7.49 -11.06
C SER A 144 -0.88 8.58 -12.01
N TRP A 145 -0.33 9.77 -11.77
CA TRP A 145 -0.35 10.85 -12.76
C TRP A 145 0.88 10.72 -13.65
N GLN A 146 0.66 10.73 -14.95
CA GLN A 146 1.68 10.43 -15.96
C GLN A 146 1.90 11.66 -16.88
N PRO A 147 3.15 11.92 -17.28
CA PRO A 147 3.43 12.91 -18.32
C PRO A 147 2.84 12.50 -19.68
N PRO A 148 2.47 13.46 -20.56
CA PRO A 148 2.50 14.90 -20.31
C PRO A 148 1.35 15.37 -19.41
N ASN A 149 0.13 14.83 -19.55
CA ASN A 149 -1.03 15.19 -18.72
C ASN A 149 -2.09 14.08 -18.69
N SER A 150 -1.84 12.99 -17.98
CA SER A 150 -2.84 11.91 -17.87
C SER A 150 -2.96 11.32 -16.47
N LEU A 151 -4.16 10.84 -16.16
CA LEU A 151 -4.44 10.00 -15.00
C LEU A 151 -4.58 8.56 -15.48
N MET A 152 -3.73 7.67 -14.98
CA MET A 152 -3.82 6.24 -15.24
C MET A 152 -4.20 5.51 -13.95
N VAL A 153 -5.24 4.67 -14.02
CA VAL A 153 -5.70 3.85 -12.89
C VAL A 153 -5.99 2.44 -13.35
N PHE A 154 -5.40 1.47 -12.65
CA PHE A 154 -5.73 0.06 -12.74
C PHE A 154 -6.73 -0.29 -11.64
N TRP A 155 -7.99 -0.39 -12.01
CA TRP A 155 -9.08 -0.72 -11.10
C TRP A 155 -9.30 -2.23 -11.00
N ILE A 156 -9.45 -2.68 -9.77
CA ILE A 156 -9.80 -4.06 -9.42
C ILE A 156 -11.07 -4.00 -8.58
N HIS A 157 -12.09 -4.74 -8.98
CA HIS A 157 -13.32 -4.89 -8.22
C HIS A 157 -13.50 -6.37 -7.83
N PRO A 158 -12.98 -6.77 -6.66
CA PRO A 158 -13.12 -8.14 -6.17
C PRO A 158 -14.57 -8.42 -5.78
N ASN A 159 -15.03 -9.65 -6.04
CA ASN A 159 -16.39 -10.11 -5.74
C ASN A 159 -17.49 -9.25 -6.40
N SER A 160 -17.19 -8.71 -7.57
CA SER A 160 -18.12 -7.87 -8.33
C SER A 160 -19.21 -8.69 -9.01
N SER A 161 -20.42 -8.14 -9.03
CA SER A 161 -21.57 -8.76 -9.69
C SER A 161 -21.51 -8.69 -11.22
N SER A 162 -20.98 -7.60 -11.79
CA SER A 162 -20.90 -7.41 -13.24
C SER A 162 -19.91 -6.31 -13.64
N LEU A 163 -19.44 -6.36 -14.88
CA LEU A 163 -18.66 -5.27 -15.46
C LEU A 163 -19.46 -3.97 -15.54
N GLN A 164 -20.77 -4.05 -15.83
CA GLN A 164 -21.64 -2.88 -15.92
C GLN A 164 -21.77 -2.15 -14.58
N SER A 165 -22.01 -2.88 -13.48
CA SER A 165 -22.09 -2.29 -12.14
C SER A 165 -20.75 -1.70 -11.71
N THR A 166 -19.65 -2.37 -12.02
CA THR A 166 -18.28 -1.87 -11.80
C THR A 166 -18.05 -0.55 -12.54
N ASN A 167 -18.31 -0.53 -13.85
CA ASN A 167 -18.10 0.63 -14.70
C ASN A 167 -18.98 1.82 -14.28
N SER A 168 -20.22 1.56 -13.85
CA SER A 168 -21.15 2.60 -13.40
C SER A 168 -20.66 3.38 -12.17
N THR A 169 -19.73 2.83 -11.40
CA THR A 169 -19.16 3.51 -10.24
C THR A 169 -18.20 4.63 -10.63
N LEU A 170 -17.65 4.59 -11.84
CA LEU A 170 -16.71 5.58 -12.36
C LEU A 170 -17.40 6.74 -13.09
N ARG A 171 -18.74 6.78 -13.11
CA ARG A 171 -19.55 7.83 -13.76
C ARG A 171 -19.10 9.27 -13.47
N PRO A 172 -18.79 9.68 -12.21
CA PRO A 172 -18.34 11.05 -11.95
C PRO A 172 -17.12 11.48 -12.79
N ILE A 173 -16.24 10.53 -13.12
CA ILE A 173 -15.06 10.78 -13.96
C ILE A 173 -15.47 10.91 -15.43
N TYR A 174 -16.36 10.02 -15.90
CA TYR A 174 -16.85 10.03 -17.29
C TYR A 174 -17.70 11.27 -17.59
N ASP A 175 -18.60 11.62 -16.69
CA ASP A 175 -19.47 12.78 -16.83
C ASP A 175 -18.64 14.07 -16.90
N TRP A 176 -17.61 14.17 -16.05
CA TRP A 176 -16.69 15.30 -16.10
C TRP A 176 -15.87 15.32 -17.39
N ALA A 177 -15.31 14.19 -17.82
CA ALA A 177 -14.53 14.13 -19.06
C ALA A 177 -15.39 14.52 -20.28
N ASN A 178 -16.59 13.95 -20.41
CA ASN A 178 -17.51 14.28 -21.51
C ASN A 178 -17.93 15.75 -21.54
N ALA A 179 -18.00 16.42 -20.38
CA ALA A 179 -18.31 17.84 -20.28
C ALA A 179 -17.11 18.77 -20.57
N ASN A 180 -15.89 18.25 -20.68
CA ASN A 180 -14.67 19.03 -20.84
C ASN A 180 -13.98 18.69 -22.17
N ASN A 181 -14.04 19.64 -23.11
CA ASN A 181 -13.45 19.50 -24.45
C ASN A 181 -11.94 19.19 -24.38
N GLY A 182 -11.51 18.25 -25.24
CA GLY A 182 -10.12 17.84 -25.35
C GLY A 182 -9.66 16.86 -24.27
N THR A 183 -10.58 16.31 -23.48
CA THR A 183 -10.30 15.14 -22.64
C THR A 183 -10.65 13.85 -23.39
N GLN A 184 -9.89 12.79 -23.14
CA GLN A 184 -10.14 11.48 -23.75
C GLN A 184 -10.03 10.39 -22.69
N VAL A 185 -11.09 9.60 -22.54
CA VAL A 185 -11.11 8.41 -21.69
C VAL A 185 -10.84 7.17 -22.54
N GLN A 186 -9.86 6.38 -22.15
CA GLN A 186 -9.56 5.07 -22.74
C GLN A 186 -9.74 4.00 -21.66
N LEU A 187 -10.43 2.92 -22.02
CA LEU A 187 -10.75 1.82 -21.12
C LEU A 187 -10.35 0.48 -21.72
N VAL A 188 -9.81 -0.38 -20.87
CA VAL A 188 -9.68 -1.82 -21.12
C VAL A 188 -10.40 -2.54 -19.98
N THR A 189 -11.36 -3.40 -20.29
CA THR A 189 -12.18 -4.06 -19.28
C THR A 189 -12.18 -5.57 -19.46
N SER A 190 -12.20 -6.31 -18.35
CA SER A 190 -12.23 -7.78 -18.36
C SER A 190 -12.84 -8.34 -17.07
N THR A 191 -13.31 -9.57 -17.17
CA THR A 191 -13.79 -10.36 -16.03
C THR A 191 -12.91 -11.59 -15.88
N HIS A 192 -12.52 -11.87 -14.64
CA HIS A 192 -11.68 -13.00 -14.27
C HIS A 192 -12.42 -13.88 -13.25
N PRO A 193 -12.51 -15.21 -13.49
CA PRO A 193 -13.21 -16.13 -12.60
C PRO A 193 -12.55 -16.27 -11.22
N THR A 194 -11.24 -16.04 -11.10
CA THR A 194 -10.51 -16.08 -9.83
C THR A 194 -9.54 -14.90 -9.71
N PHE A 195 -9.12 -14.60 -8.47
CA PHE A 195 -8.14 -13.56 -8.20
C PHE A 195 -6.78 -13.89 -8.82
N TYR A 196 -6.40 -15.17 -8.83
CA TYR A 196 -5.15 -15.63 -9.46
C TYR A 196 -5.17 -15.42 -10.98
N ASP A 197 -6.29 -15.70 -11.65
CA ASP A 197 -6.43 -15.47 -13.10
C ASP A 197 -6.24 -13.98 -13.45
N MET A 198 -6.86 -13.08 -12.67
CA MET A 198 -6.65 -11.63 -12.79
C MET A 198 -5.18 -11.25 -12.53
N PHE A 199 -4.62 -11.76 -11.43
CA PHE A 199 -3.25 -11.48 -11.02
C PHE A 199 -2.24 -11.90 -12.09
N ASN A 200 -2.36 -13.11 -12.62
CA ASN A 200 -1.47 -13.65 -13.64
C ASN A 200 -1.62 -12.93 -14.99
N THR A 201 -2.82 -12.42 -15.30
CA THR A 201 -3.07 -11.64 -16.52
C THR A 201 -2.37 -10.28 -16.47
N TYR A 202 -2.56 -9.52 -15.39
CA TYR A 202 -2.17 -8.10 -15.37
C TYR A 202 -0.95 -7.77 -14.54
N ILE A 203 -0.69 -8.52 -13.47
CA ILE A 203 0.44 -8.22 -12.60
C ILE A 203 1.67 -8.89 -13.20
N GLN A 204 2.58 -8.11 -13.75
CA GLN A 204 3.84 -8.55 -14.31
C GLN A 204 5.01 -7.98 -13.50
N ASP A 205 6.19 -8.61 -13.57
CA ASP A 205 7.39 -8.04 -12.96
C ASP A 205 7.83 -6.82 -13.78
N SER A 206 7.63 -5.62 -13.24
CA SER A 206 8.05 -4.36 -13.85
C SER A 206 9.27 -3.76 -13.15
N SER A 207 10.13 -3.08 -13.91
CA SER A 207 11.16 -2.16 -13.39
C SER A 207 12.23 -2.77 -12.48
N ILE A 208 12.70 -4.00 -12.78
CA ILE A 208 13.86 -4.56 -12.08
C ILE A 208 15.13 -3.71 -12.35
N GLY A 209 15.91 -3.45 -11.30
CA GLY A 209 17.21 -2.76 -11.41
C GLY A 209 17.17 -1.24 -11.65
N THR A 210 16.01 -0.60 -11.55
CA THR A 210 15.92 0.88 -11.64
C THR A 210 16.03 1.50 -10.25
N PRO A 211 16.98 2.41 -10.00
CA PRO A 211 17.07 3.07 -8.72
C PRO A 211 15.90 4.05 -8.58
N ILE A 212 15.06 3.80 -7.59
CA ILE A 212 13.91 4.65 -7.26
C ILE A 212 14.04 5.11 -5.82
N TRP A 213 13.64 6.35 -5.57
CA TRP A 213 13.46 6.88 -4.23
C TRP A 213 12.07 7.49 -4.14
N PHE A 214 11.36 7.15 -3.08
CA PHE A 214 10.05 7.67 -2.83
C PHE A 214 9.74 7.68 -1.34
N GLY A 215 8.74 8.45 -0.97
CA GLY A 215 8.11 8.38 0.33
C GLY A 215 6.60 8.43 0.22
N SER A 216 5.92 8.02 1.29
CA SER A 216 4.47 7.95 1.32
C SER A 216 3.83 8.63 2.52
N ARG A 217 2.53 8.90 2.36
CA ARG A 217 1.59 9.18 3.44
C ARG A 217 0.31 8.41 3.24
N LEU A 218 -0.26 7.93 4.34
CA LEU A 218 -1.65 7.50 4.37
C LEU A 218 -2.54 8.74 4.28
N VAL A 219 -3.55 8.67 3.43
CA VAL A 219 -4.54 9.73 3.24
C VAL A 219 -5.89 9.27 3.75
N SER A 220 -6.53 10.11 4.57
CA SER A 220 -7.84 9.80 5.12
C SER A 220 -8.93 9.95 4.08
N ARG A 221 -9.99 9.16 4.24
CA ARG A 221 -11.25 9.31 3.49
C ARG A 221 -11.81 10.72 3.64
N SER A 222 -11.81 11.25 4.87
CA SER A 222 -12.27 12.59 5.19
C SER A 222 -11.45 13.69 4.50
N ALA A 223 -10.13 13.50 4.33
CA ALA A 223 -9.28 14.44 3.60
C ALA A 223 -9.66 14.51 2.11
N PHE A 224 -10.03 13.40 1.49
CA PHE A 224 -10.54 13.43 0.11
C PHE A 224 -11.85 14.21 -0.02
N ALA A 225 -12.75 14.09 0.95
CA ALA A 225 -14.01 14.83 0.95
C ALA A 225 -13.81 16.33 1.22
N ALA A 226 -12.98 16.69 2.20
CA ALA A 226 -12.81 18.06 2.67
C ALA A 226 -11.74 18.85 1.91
N ASN A 227 -10.66 18.20 1.47
CA ASN A 227 -9.44 18.84 0.98
C ASN A 227 -9.09 18.47 -0.47
N SER A 228 -10.01 17.89 -1.25
CA SER A 228 -9.73 17.44 -2.64
C SER A 228 -9.06 18.50 -3.51
N THR A 229 -9.50 19.76 -3.46
CA THR A 229 -8.88 20.87 -4.20
C THR A 229 -7.42 21.09 -3.79
N GLN A 230 -7.11 20.99 -2.49
CA GLN A 230 -5.74 21.14 -2.00
C GLN A 230 -4.88 19.93 -2.35
N LEU A 231 -5.42 18.71 -2.23
CA LEU A 231 -4.73 17.47 -2.60
C LEU A 231 -4.41 17.42 -4.10
N ALA A 232 -5.30 17.93 -4.96
CA ALA A 232 -5.10 17.96 -6.41
C ALA A 232 -3.87 18.80 -6.83
N LYS A 233 -3.40 19.75 -6.01
CA LYS A 233 -2.17 20.51 -6.28
C LYS A 233 -0.90 19.65 -6.21
N TYR A 234 -0.96 18.54 -5.47
CA TYR A 234 0.19 17.66 -5.25
C TYR A 234 0.43 16.65 -6.38
N ILE A 235 -0.46 16.53 -7.37
CA ILE A 235 -0.30 15.55 -8.46
C ILE A 235 0.97 15.75 -9.29
N TRP A 236 1.57 16.96 -9.23
CA TRP A 236 2.83 17.33 -9.88
C TRP A 236 3.98 17.58 -8.89
N GLY A 237 3.82 17.10 -7.65
CA GLY A 237 4.76 17.32 -6.57
C GLY A 237 4.87 18.78 -6.11
N ASP A 238 3.81 19.58 -6.29
CA ASP A 238 3.70 20.95 -5.77
C ASP A 238 4.93 21.81 -6.12
N GLY A 239 5.24 21.87 -7.42
CA GLY A 239 6.36 22.63 -7.98
C GLY A 239 7.73 21.92 -7.95
N ILE A 240 7.87 20.82 -7.19
CA ILE A 240 9.13 20.05 -7.08
C ILE A 240 9.31 19.06 -8.25
N ARG A 241 8.26 18.80 -9.04
CA ARG A 241 8.27 17.94 -10.24
C ARG A 241 8.70 16.49 -9.96
N LEU A 242 8.27 15.93 -8.84
CA LEU A 242 8.34 14.48 -8.59
C LEU A 242 7.08 13.79 -9.13
N GLY A 243 7.23 12.52 -9.50
CA GLY A 243 6.09 11.67 -9.86
C GLY A 243 5.21 11.42 -8.64
N ALA A 244 3.90 11.39 -8.86
CA ALA A 244 2.90 11.07 -7.84
C ALA A 244 2.15 9.79 -8.24
N SER A 245 2.02 8.88 -7.29
CA SER A 245 1.26 7.64 -7.43
C SER A 245 0.49 7.33 -6.16
N PHE A 246 -0.46 6.40 -6.26
CA PHE A 246 -1.33 6.06 -5.15
C PHE A 246 -1.79 4.61 -5.20
N ASN A 247 -1.93 4.03 -4.01
CA ASN A 247 -2.49 2.70 -3.79
C ASN A 247 -3.81 2.88 -3.04
N ILE A 248 -4.92 2.50 -3.67
CA ILE A 248 -6.27 2.57 -3.09
C ILE A 248 -6.53 1.26 -2.36
N ILE A 249 -5.99 1.14 -1.15
CA ILE A 249 -5.89 -0.14 -0.42
C ILE A 249 -6.33 -0.05 1.05
N GLY A 250 -7.05 1.00 1.42
CA GLY A 250 -7.71 1.16 2.72
C GLY A 250 -9.23 0.94 2.73
N GLY A 251 -9.86 1.24 3.86
CA GLY A 251 -11.31 1.10 4.09
C GLY A 251 -11.85 -0.35 4.07
N GLY A 252 -13.17 -0.50 4.08
CA GLY A 252 -13.84 -1.81 4.08
C GLY A 252 -13.61 -2.58 5.39
N ALA A 253 -13.26 -3.87 5.29
CA ALA A 253 -12.92 -4.70 6.45
C ALA A 253 -11.73 -4.15 7.24
N ILE A 254 -10.77 -3.48 6.58
CA ILE A 254 -9.56 -2.95 7.22
C ILE A 254 -9.91 -1.97 8.33
N SER A 255 -10.87 -1.06 8.10
CA SER A 255 -11.26 -0.01 9.07
C SER A 255 -12.20 -0.51 10.17
N LYS A 256 -12.64 -1.78 10.09
CA LYS A 256 -13.53 -2.40 11.10
C LYS A 256 -12.78 -3.26 12.10
N ILE A 257 -11.49 -3.50 11.86
CA ILE A 257 -10.65 -4.32 12.73
C ILE A 257 -10.10 -3.45 13.86
N ASP A 258 -10.08 -4.01 15.07
CA ASP A 258 -9.53 -3.35 16.25
C ASP A 258 -8.09 -2.89 16.00
N PRO A 259 -7.79 -1.57 16.12
CA PRO A 259 -6.43 -1.04 15.97
C PRO A 259 -5.43 -1.71 16.89
N GLU A 260 -5.82 -2.17 18.08
CA GLU A 260 -4.89 -2.75 19.05
C GLU A 260 -4.59 -4.24 18.81
N SER A 261 -5.26 -4.87 17.84
CA SER A 261 -5.17 -6.31 17.59
C SER A 261 -3.85 -6.77 16.93
N THR A 262 -3.05 -5.82 16.44
CA THR A 262 -1.81 -6.02 15.67
C THR A 262 -0.83 -4.88 15.94
N GLY A 263 0.48 -5.08 15.72
CA GLY A 263 1.50 -4.02 15.81
C GLY A 263 1.53 -3.05 14.63
N LEU A 264 0.52 -3.12 13.75
CA LEU A 264 0.35 -2.21 12.61
C LEU A 264 -0.02 -0.81 13.10
N ASN A 265 0.56 0.23 12.50
CA ASN A 265 0.18 1.62 12.79
C ASN A 265 -1.35 1.80 12.81
N PRO A 266 -1.94 2.24 13.94
CA PRO A 266 -3.39 2.24 14.12
C PRO A 266 -4.12 3.19 13.16
N GLN A 267 -3.40 4.12 12.51
CA GLN A 267 -3.97 5.02 11.50
C GLN A 267 -4.54 4.26 10.29
N TRP A 268 -4.05 3.05 10.00
CA TRP A 268 -4.66 2.15 9.02
C TRP A 268 -6.12 1.80 9.32
N ARG A 269 -6.49 1.71 10.60
CA ARG A 269 -7.83 1.31 11.03
C ARG A 269 -8.80 2.46 11.19
N LYS A 270 -8.29 3.69 11.35
CA LYS A 270 -9.14 4.87 11.56
C LYS A 270 -9.90 5.25 10.30
N ASP A 271 -9.20 5.87 9.35
CA ASP A 271 -9.84 6.44 8.15
C ASP A 271 -8.95 6.35 6.92
N ALA A 272 -7.86 5.57 6.96
CA ALA A 272 -6.96 5.39 5.83
C ALA A 272 -7.68 4.77 4.64
N LEU A 273 -7.57 5.46 3.50
CA LEU A 273 -8.13 5.00 2.22
C LEU A 273 -7.05 4.76 1.16
N VAL A 274 -6.02 5.61 1.15
CA VAL A 274 -4.96 5.60 0.15
C VAL A 274 -3.59 5.65 0.83
N SER A 275 -2.63 4.88 0.32
CA SER A 275 -1.20 5.18 0.48
C SER A 275 -0.76 6.00 -0.73
N TRP A 276 -0.44 7.28 -0.53
CA TRP A 276 -0.02 8.20 -1.59
C TRP A 276 1.50 8.34 -1.56
N MET A 277 2.14 8.20 -2.71
CA MET A 277 3.59 8.24 -2.86
C MET A 277 4.05 9.41 -3.73
N PHE A 278 5.21 9.95 -3.38
CA PHE A 278 5.97 10.87 -4.23
C PHE A 278 7.36 10.32 -4.42
N GLY A 279 7.84 10.31 -5.66
CA GLY A 279 9.15 9.75 -5.93
C GLY A 279 9.70 10.06 -7.31
N GLY A 280 10.97 9.71 -7.46
CA GLY A 280 11.72 9.86 -8.69
C GLY A 280 12.78 8.77 -8.79
N GLY A 281 13.21 8.48 -10.01
CA GLY A 281 14.39 7.69 -10.28
C GLY A 281 15.51 8.54 -10.84
N TRP A 282 16.66 7.92 -11.06
CA TRP A 282 17.80 8.54 -11.70
C TRP A 282 18.51 7.56 -12.65
N ALA A 283 19.27 8.09 -13.59
CA ALA A 283 20.12 7.27 -14.45
C ALA A 283 21.26 6.63 -13.62
N PRO A 284 21.76 5.44 -13.97
CA PRO A 284 22.93 4.85 -13.29
C PRO A 284 24.19 5.74 -13.28
N SER A 285 24.28 6.67 -14.24
CA SER A 285 25.37 7.64 -14.36
C SER A 285 25.12 8.98 -13.65
N ALA A 286 24.02 9.11 -12.89
CA ALA A 286 23.68 10.35 -12.21
C ALA A 286 24.74 10.75 -11.17
N SER A 287 24.94 12.05 -10.99
CA SER A 287 25.88 12.55 -9.99
C SER A 287 25.32 12.33 -8.58
N ALA A 288 26.18 12.28 -7.57
CA ALA A 288 25.74 12.21 -6.18
C ALA A 288 24.83 13.41 -5.81
N ALA A 289 25.09 14.59 -6.37
CA ALA A 289 24.26 15.78 -6.13
C ALA A 289 22.84 15.62 -6.69
N ASP A 290 22.68 15.06 -7.90
CA ASP A 290 21.36 14.81 -8.49
C ASP A 290 20.57 13.77 -7.68
N ILE A 291 21.26 12.73 -7.21
CA ILE A 291 20.67 11.69 -6.36
C ILE A 291 20.17 12.31 -5.05
N GLU A 292 21.01 13.07 -4.35
CA GLU A 292 20.64 13.72 -3.09
C GLU A 292 19.54 14.77 -3.29
N LEU A 293 19.49 15.44 -4.45
CA LEU A 293 18.40 16.35 -4.80
C LEU A 293 17.06 15.60 -4.88
N VAL A 294 17.00 14.45 -5.55
CA VAL A 294 15.78 13.63 -5.63
C VAL A 294 15.35 13.17 -4.23
N LYS A 295 16.28 12.68 -3.42
CA LYS A 295 16.00 12.24 -2.04
C LYS A 295 15.46 13.37 -1.17
N GLY A 296 16.15 14.51 -1.16
CA GLY A 296 15.75 15.68 -0.38
C GLY A 296 14.39 16.23 -0.81
N ASN A 297 14.14 16.29 -2.11
CA ASN A 297 12.87 16.71 -2.70
C ASN A 297 11.71 15.79 -2.30
N SER A 298 11.93 14.47 -2.32
CA SER A 298 10.95 13.47 -1.87
C SER A 298 10.61 13.69 -0.40
N ALA A 299 11.64 13.74 0.45
CA ALA A 299 11.47 13.91 1.89
C ALA A 299 10.71 15.20 2.20
N GLN A 300 11.10 16.33 1.60
CA GLN A 300 10.44 17.61 1.80
C GLN A 300 8.98 17.58 1.35
N LEU A 301 8.69 17.03 0.18
CA LEU A 301 7.34 16.98 -0.38
C LEU A 301 6.40 16.11 0.48
N VAL A 302 6.88 14.95 0.93
CA VAL A 302 6.13 14.04 1.80
C VAL A 302 5.77 14.71 3.14
N GLN A 303 6.69 15.47 3.75
CA GLN A 303 6.39 16.25 4.96
C GLN A 303 5.33 17.35 4.71
N ARG A 304 5.41 18.05 3.57
CA ARG A 304 4.42 19.07 3.22
C ARG A 304 3.04 18.45 3.00
N PHE A 305 2.98 17.32 2.30
CA PHE A 305 1.75 16.60 2.01
C PHE A 305 1.11 15.98 3.27
N GLY A 306 1.90 15.50 4.22
CA GLY A 306 1.41 14.96 5.50
C GLY A 306 0.44 15.89 6.24
N LYS A 307 0.67 17.21 6.15
CA LYS A 307 -0.17 18.26 6.75
C LYS A 307 -1.60 18.31 6.20
N VAL A 308 -1.84 17.81 5.00
CA VAL A 308 -3.16 17.79 4.35
C VAL A 308 -3.75 16.38 4.20
N ALA A 309 -2.96 15.35 4.51
CA ALA A 309 -3.34 13.94 4.34
C ALA A 309 -4.31 13.44 5.43
N GLY A 310 -4.38 14.11 6.59
CA GLY A 310 -5.41 13.87 7.61
C GLY A 310 -5.20 12.65 8.51
N LEU A 311 -4.00 12.08 8.56
CA LEU A 311 -3.69 10.88 9.36
C LEU A 311 -2.40 11.00 10.19
N ASP A 312 -2.15 12.18 10.76
CA ASP A 312 -1.05 12.39 11.71
C ASP A 312 0.32 11.97 11.14
N ASP A 313 0.56 12.32 9.88
CA ASP A 313 1.78 11.97 9.12
C ASP A 313 2.07 10.47 8.98
N ALA A 314 1.09 9.60 9.22
CA ALA A 314 1.28 8.16 9.06
C ALA A 314 1.69 7.80 7.64
N ALA A 315 2.54 6.78 7.53
CA ALA A 315 3.05 6.26 6.28
C ALA A 315 3.07 4.73 6.34
N TYR A 316 3.09 4.09 5.17
CA TYR A 316 3.23 2.65 5.10
C TYR A 316 4.70 2.26 5.23
N PHE A 317 5.10 1.60 6.33
CA PHE A 317 6.49 1.22 6.62
C PHE A 317 7.24 0.60 5.42
N ASN A 318 6.61 -0.30 4.67
CA ASN A 318 7.27 -0.98 3.54
C ASN A 318 7.44 -0.09 2.30
N GLU A 319 6.73 1.03 2.22
CA GLU A 319 6.68 1.94 1.06
C GLU A 319 6.83 3.39 1.53
N ALA A 320 7.78 3.67 2.41
CA ALA A 320 7.99 4.99 2.99
C ALA A 320 9.39 5.55 2.75
N ASP A 321 9.56 6.84 3.03
CA ASP A 321 10.82 7.54 2.81
C ASP A 321 11.90 6.98 3.74
N PRO A 322 13.00 6.42 3.22
CA PRO A 322 14.12 5.96 4.05
C PRO A 322 14.83 7.11 4.79
N LEU A 323 14.48 8.38 4.51
CA LEU A 323 14.90 9.62 5.20
C LEU A 323 13.78 10.40 5.96
N GLU A 324 12.52 9.95 6.00
CA GLU A 324 11.51 10.24 7.07
C GLU A 324 12.06 10.60 8.49
N PRO A 325 12.08 11.90 8.87
CA PRO A 325 12.62 12.35 10.16
C PRO A 325 11.77 11.91 11.37
N GLN A 326 10.47 11.68 11.21
CA GLN A 326 9.55 11.31 12.31
C GLN A 326 9.13 9.84 12.20
N TRP A 327 10.06 8.97 11.78
CA TRP A 327 9.77 7.59 11.38
C TRP A 327 9.06 6.75 12.45
N LYS A 328 9.37 6.95 13.74
CA LYS A 328 8.69 6.23 14.85
C LYS A 328 7.19 6.48 14.82
N LYS A 329 6.81 7.75 14.71
CA LYS A 329 5.41 8.20 14.60
C LYS A 329 4.81 7.80 13.26
N ALA A 330 5.50 8.11 12.16
CA ALA A 330 4.97 7.86 10.82
C ALA A 330 4.72 6.36 10.56
N PHE A 331 5.62 5.48 11.00
CA PHE A 331 5.57 4.06 10.65
C PHE A 331 4.84 3.21 11.69
N PHE A 332 4.87 3.61 12.97
CA PHE A 332 4.34 2.79 14.06
C PHE A 332 3.32 3.53 14.94
N GLY A 333 3.25 4.86 14.86
CA GLY A 333 2.29 5.66 15.61
C GLY A 333 2.36 5.44 17.12
N SER A 334 1.21 5.38 17.78
CA SER A 334 1.10 5.14 19.23
C SER A 334 1.54 3.73 19.66
N HIS A 335 1.84 2.82 18.73
CA HIS A 335 2.30 1.47 19.05
C HIS A 335 3.81 1.38 19.24
N TYR A 336 4.58 2.42 18.91
CA TYR A 336 6.04 2.37 18.94
C TYR A 336 6.60 1.95 20.30
N ASP A 337 6.09 2.51 21.40
CA ASP A 337 6.63 2.22 22.74
C ASP A 337 6.40 0.77 23.17
N ARG A 338 5.24 0.19 22.82
CA ARG A 338 4.96 -1.23 23.06
C ARG A 338 5.86 -2.12 22.20
N LEU A 339 6.02 -1.78 20.92
CA LEU A 339 6.91 -2.49 20.01
C LEU A 339 8.36 -2.46 20.52
N LEU A 340 8.82 -1.30 21.00
CA LEU A 340 10.16 -1.13 21.53
C LEU A 340 10.41 -1.96 22.79
N LYS A 341 9.43 -1.99 23.71
CA LYS A 341 9.50 -2.83 24.90
C LYS A 341 9.63 -4.31 24.54
N ILE A 342 8.87 -4.78 23.55
CA ILE A 342 8.97 -6.16 23.05
C ILE A 342 10.35 -6.41 22.42
N LYS A 343 10.86 -5.46 21.62
CA LYS A 343 12.19 -5.55 21.02
C LYS A 343 13.28 -5.70 22.08
N GLN A 344 13.25 -4.88 23.13
CA GLN A 344 14.24 -4.96 24.22
C GLN A 344 14.18 -6.28 25.00
N GLN A 345 13.01 -6.91 25.10
CA GLN A 345 12.86 -8.22 25.74
C GLN A 345 13.41 -9.36 24.87
N ILE A 346 13.15 -9.31 23.56
CA ILE A 346 13.52 -10.38 22.62
C ILE A 346 14.97 -10.28 22.16
N ASP A 347 15.43 -9.06 21.89
CA ASP A 347 16.75 -8.76 21.33
C ASP A 347 17.41 -7.57 22.05
N PRO A 348 17.78 -7.72 23.34
CA PRO A 348 18.37 -6.66 24.14
C PRO A 348 19.74 -6.17 23.63
N LYS A 349 20.38 -6.92 22.73
CA LYS A 349 21.68 -6.59 22.14
C LYS A 349 21.58 -5.95 20.76
N GLY A 350 20.37 -5.81 20.22
CA GLY A 350 20.15 -5.22 18.89
C GLY A 350 20.76 -6.02 17.75
N LEU A 351 20.81 -7.37 17.86
CA LEU A 351 21.35 -8.23 16.81
C LEU A 351 20.64 -8.03 15.46
N PHE A 352 19.31 -7.91 15.50
CA PHE A 352 18.50 -7.65 14.32
C PHE A 352 18.17 -6.16 14.23
N THR A 353 18.86 -5.45 13.33
CA THR A 353 18.64 -4.04 13.07
C THR A 353 18.54 -3.78 11.57
N CYS A 354 17.77 -2.74 11.21
CA CYS A 354 17.63 -2.26 9.85
C CYS A 354 17.23 -0.78 9.88
N ASN A 355 17.30 -0.09 8.74
CA ASN A 355 16.98 1.33 8.66
C ASN A 355 15.56 1.61 9.19
N ARG A 356 15.48 2.29 10.34
CA ARG A 356 14.22 2.76 10.96
C ARG A 356 13.24 1.68 11.31
N CYS A 357 13.80 0.54 11.63
CA CYS A 357 13.11 -0.54 12.26
C CYS A 357 12.99 -0.24 13.76
N VAL A 358 12.07 -0.89 14.46
CA VAL A 358 11.87 -0.64 15.89
C VAL A 358 13.18 -0.89 16.65
N GLY A 359 13.62 0.12 17.41
CA GLY A 359 14.88 0.08 18.17
C GLY A 359 16.15 0.31 17.35
N SER A 360 16.07 0.71 16.08
CA SER A 360 17.27 0.92 15.24
C SER A 360 18.14 2.11 15.66
N ASP A 361 17.63 2.97 16.54
CA ASP A 361 18.30 4.16 17.06
C ASP A 361 18.78 4.02 18.52
N GLN A 362 18.73 2.80 19.07
CA GLN A 362 19.22 2.48 20.41
C GLN A 362 20.66 2.00 20.44
#